data_AF-A0A929PAN3-F1
#
_entry.id   AF-A0A929PAN3-F1
#
_cell.length_a   1.000
_cell.length_b   1.000
_cell.length_c   1.000
_cell.angle_alpha   90.00
_cell.angle_beta   90.00
_cell.angle_gamma   90.00
#
_symmetry.space_group_name_H-M   'P 1'
#
loop_
_entity.id
_entity.type
_entity.pdbx_description
1 polymer ?
#
loop_
_entity_poly.entity_id
_entity_poly.type
_entity_poly.pdbx_seq_one_letter_code
_entity_poly.pdbx_strand_id
1 'polypeptide(L)' 'MEVSISDLIWDTSIYPRAGKSEKTISAYVEALAIGAEFPPIKIQRVFNYPEGGQTTDLPAGRHGATIIIDGIHRWFAFK' A
#
# COMPACT_ATOMS: atom_id res chain seq x y z
N MET A 1 -13.30 2.08 5.18
CA MET A 1 -12.86 3.01 4.12
C MET A 1 -12.30 2.15 3.03
N GLU A 2 -12.87 2.23 1.83
CA GLU A 2 -12.32 1.57 0.65
C GLU A 2 -11.34 2.54 -0.03
N VAL A 3 -10.19 2.02 -0.46
CA VAL A 3 -9.14 2.80 -1.13
C VAL A 3 -8.67 1.99 -2.32
N SER A 4 -8.48 2.65 -3.47
CA SER A 4 -7.92 1.96 -4.63
C SER A 4 -6.48 1.51 -4.35
N ILE A 5 -6.17 0.28 -4.74
CA ILE A 5 -4.83 -0.32 -4.60
C ILE A 5 -3.77 0.49 -5.36
N SER A 6 -4.16 1.12 -6.47
CA SER A 6 -3.33 2.00 -7.28
C SER A 6 -2.87 3.26 -6.55
N ASP A 7 -3.63 3.71 -5.56
CA ASP A 7 -3.43 5.00 -4.89
C ASP A 7 -2.54 4.83 -3.65
N LEU A 8 -2.19 3.59 -3.31
CA LEU A 8 -1.32 3.25 -2.20
C LEU A 8 0.14 3.36 -2.61
N ILE A 9 0.91 4.03 -1.76
CA ILE A 9 2.35 4.23 -1.96
C ILE A 9 3.11 3.41 -0.92
N TRP A 10 4.11 2.67 -1.38
CA TRP A 10 5.10 2.09 -0.50
C TRP A 10 6.28 3.05 -0.38
N ASP A 11 6.32 3.76 0.74
CA ASP A 11 7.48 4.57 1.11
C ASP A 11 8.48 3.72 1.89
N THR A 12 9.63 3.46 1.29
CA THR A 12 10.71 2.66 1.90
C THR A 12 11.48 3.41 2.98
N SER A 13 11.39 4.74 3.06
CA SER A 13 11.98 5.53 4.14
C SER A 13 11.16 5.44 5.44
N ILE A 14 9.83 5.30 5.34
CA ILE A 14 8.94 5.15 6.49
C ILE A 14 8.74 3.68 6.86
N TYR A 15 8.57 2.81 5.87
CA TYR A 15 8.40 1.37 6.08
C TYR A 15 9.41 0.57 5.25
N PRO A 16 10.71 0.61 5.63
CA PRO A 16 11.73 -0.21 5.01
C PRO A 16 11.48 -1.67 5.35
N ARG A 17 10.85 -2.42 4.44
CA ARG A 17 10.90 -3.89 4.49
C ARG A 17 12.13 -4.38 3.75
N ALA A 18 13.24 -4.50 4.49
CA ALA A 18 14.41 -5.23 4.00
C ALA A 18 14.08 -6.67 3.57
N GLY A 19 13.02 -7.27 4.14
CA GLY A 19 12.53 -8.62 3.85
C GLY A 19 11.40 -8.71 2.82
N LYS A 20 11.30 -7.81 1.83
CA LYS A 20 10.41 -8.06 0.68
C LYS A 20 10.84 -9.38 0.02
N SER A 21 9.89 -10.29 -0.19
CA SER A 21 10.16 -11.65 -0.66
C SER A 21 9.16 -12.01 -1.75
N GLU A 22 9.65 -12.18 -2.97
CA GLU A 22 8.82 -12.59 -4.11
C GLU A 22 8.17 -13.96 -3.84
N LYS A 23 8.88 -14.90 -3.20
CA LYS A 23 8.31 -16.20 -2.80
C LYS A 23 7.07 -16.04 -1.92
N THR A 24 7.09 -15.09 -0.99
CA THR A 24 5.95 -14.84 -0.10
C THR A 24 4.80 -14.18 -0.87
N ILE A 25 5.10 -13.27 -1.79
CA ILE A 25 4.10 -12.63 -2.66
C ILE A 25 3.42 -13.69 -3.53
N SER A 26 4.18 -14.56 -4.19
CA SER A 26 3.62 -15.64 -5.02
C SER A 26 2.72 -16.58 -4.21
N ALA A 27 3.15 -16.98 -3.00
CA ALA A 27 2.31 -17.80 -2.13
C ALA A 27 0.99 -17.11 -1.75
N TYR A 28 0.98 -15.79 -1.58
CA TYR A 28 -0.24 -15.03 -1.31
C TYR A 28 -1.13 -14.89 -2.55
N VAL A 29 -0.55 -14.75 -3.75
CA VAL A 29 -1.31 -14.78 -5.02
C VAL A 29 -2.02 -16.13 -5.19
N GLU A 30 -1.31 -17.24 -4.96
CA GLU A 30 -1.89 -18.58 -5.01
C GLU A 30 -3.02 -18.78 -3.98
N ALA A 31 -2.82 -18.29 -2.75
CA ALA A 31 -3.84 -18.33 -1.71
C ALA A 31 -5.09 -17.51 -2.08
N LEU A 32 -4.91 -16.30 -2.62
CA LEU A 32 -6.02 -15.48 -3.11
C LEU A 32 -6.79 -16.17 -4.24
N ALA A 33 -6.09 -16.84 -5.16
CA ALA A 33 -6.71 -17.53 -6.29
C ALA A 33 -7.65 -18.68 -5.86
N ILE A 34 -7.44 -19.25 -4.68
CA ILE A 34 -8.33 -20.28 -4.09
C ILE A 34 -9.35 -19.70 -3.10
N GLY A 35 -9.47 -18.38 -3.02
CA GLY A 35 -10.47 -17.68 -2.19
C GLY A 35 -10.05 -17.46 -0.74
N ALA A 36 -8.76 -17.50 -0.42
CA ALA A 36 -8.30 -17.16 0.92
C ALA A 36 -8.58 -15.69 1.25
N GLU A 37 -9.08 -15.44 2.47
CA GLU A 37 -9.24 -14.09 2.99
C GLU A 37 -8.01 -13.68 3.80
N PHE A 38 -7.50 -12.49 3.52
CA PHE A 38 -6.38 -11.93 4.26
C PHE A 38 -6.79 -10.81 5.20
N PRO A 39 -6.05 -10.59 6.31
CA PRO A 39 -6.20 -9.40 7.12
C PRO A 39 -6.00 -8.12 6.29
N PRO A 40 -6.67 -7.02 6.65
CA PRO A 40 -6.57 -5.76 5.93
C PRO A 40 -5.14 -5.21 5.87
N ILE A 41 -4.86 -4.41 4.84
CA ILE A 41 -3.62 -3.63 4.72
C ILE A 41 -3.75 -2.40 5.61
N LYS A 42 -2.73 -2.12 6.42
CA LYS A 42 -2.72 -0.91 7.24
C LYS A 42 -2.13 0.23 6.42
N ILE A 43 -2.87 1.33 6.38
CA ILE A 43 -2.50 2.53 5.62
C ILE A 43 -2.56 3.75 6.52
N GLN A 44 -1.82 4.78 6.16
CA GLN A 44 -1.85 6.09 6.82
C GLN A 44 -1.95 7.18 5.76
N ARG A 45 -2.85 8.14 5.99
CA ARG A 45 -2.92 9.36 5.19
C ARG A 45 -1.95 10.39 5.76
N VAL A 46 -1.11 10.95 4.91
CA VAL A 46 -0.07 11.94 5.25
C VAL A 46 -0.22 13.17 4.35
N PHE A 47 0.17 14.35 4.84
CA PHE A 47 -0.13 15.64 4.19
C PHE A 47 1.12 16.51 3.92
N ASN A 48 2.31 15.94 4.10
CA ASN A 48 3.61 16.60 4.00
C ASN A 48 4.51 15.98 2.93
N TYR A 49 3.94 15.25 1.97
CA TYR A 49 4.69 14.64 0.88
C TYR A 49 4.88 15.63 -0.27
N PRO A 50 6.09 15.76 -0.84
CA PRO A 50 6.32 16.58 -2.02
C PRO A 50 5.47 16.07 -3.19
N GLU A 51 5.14 16.95 -4.14
CA GLU A 51 4.39 16.62 -5.36
C GLU A 51 4.97 15.35 -6.02
N GLY A 52 4.19 14.27 -6.03
CA GLY A 52 4.63 12.97 -6.54
C GLY A 52 3.89 11.76 -5.97
N GLY A 53 3.18 11.92 -4.85
CA GLY A 53 2.41 10.85 -4.19
C GLY A 53 0.91 11.10 -4.12
N GLN A 54 0.31 11.63 -5.19
CA GLN A 54 -1.00 12.27 -5.19
C GLN A 54 -2.14 11.37 -4.68
N THR A 55 -2.74 11.74 -3.55
CA THR A 55 -4.18 11.52 -3.31
C THR A 55 -4.92 12.77 -3.76
N THR A 56 -5.85 12.64 -4.71
CA THR A 56 -6.61 13.74 -5.33
C THR A 56 -7.62 14.43 -4.40
N ASP A 57 -7.77 13.98 -3.15
CA ASP A 57 -8.88 14.39 -2.26
C ASP A 57 -8.47 15.46 -1.22
N LEU A 58 -7.58 16.38 -1.55
CA LEU A 58 -7.17 17.45 -0.63
C LEU A 58 -7.52 18.85 -1.13
N PRO A 59 -7.84 19.79 -0.21
CA PRO A 59 -8.01 21.20 -0.56
C PRO A 59 -6.80 21.73 -1.34
N ALA A 60 -7.05 22.64 -2.29
CA ALA A 60 -6.02 23.22 -3.15
C ALA A 60 -4.77 23.66 -2.36
N GLY A 61 -3.59 23.22 -2.83
CA GLY A 61 -2.30 23.53 -2.21
C GLY A 61 -1.83 22.56 -1.12
N ARG A 62 -2.57 21.47 -0.83
CA ARG A 62 -2.09 20.37 0.01
C ARG A 62 -1.89 19.11 -0.82
N HIS A 63 -0.67 18.60 -0.80
CA HIS A 63 -0.33 17.30 -1.37
C HIS A 63 -0.29 16.29 -0.25
N GLY A 64 -1.00 15.19 -0.43
CA GLY A 64 -1.00 14.10 0.53
C GLY A 64 -0.90 12.77 -0.18
N ALA A 65 -0.47 11.78 0.57
CA ALA A 65 -0.28 10.41 0.13
C ALA A 65 -1.04 9.47 1.06
N THR A 66 -1.46 8.32 0.53
CA THR A 66 -1.89 7.19 1.35
C THR A 66 -0.76 6.17 1.34
N ILE A 67 0.00 6.13 2.43
CA ILE A 67 1.17 5.26 2.54
C ILE A 67 0.83 3.95 3.22
N ILE A 68 1.47 2.87 2.81
CA ILE A 68 1.36 1.56 3.45
C ILE A 68 2.27 1.53 4.68
N ILE A 69 1.71 1.16 5.83
CA ILE A 69 2.44 1.01 7.10
C ILE A 69 2.53 -0.45 7.57
N ASP A 70 1.69 -1.34 7.04
CA ASP A 70 1.85 -2.80 7.13
C ASP A 70 1.08 -3.52 6.02
N GLY A 71 1.54 -4.72 5.66
CA GLY A 71 0.86 -5.59 4.69
C GLY A 71 1.43 -5.49 3.27
N ILE A 72 2.68 -5.08 3.12
CA ILE A 72 3.30 -4.83 1.80
C ILE A 72 3.27 -6.06 0.87
N HIS A 73 3.53 -7.27 1.38
CA HIS A 73 3.44 -8.49 0.57
C HIS A 73 2.01 -8.79 0.11
N ARG A 74 1.00 -8.46 0.94
CA ARG A 74 -0.42 -8.60 0.57
C ARG A 74 -0.77 -7.57 -0.50
N TRP A 75 -0.35 -6.31 -0.33
CA TRP A 75 -0.53 -5.28 -1.33
C TRP A 75 0.04 -5.69 -2.70
N PHE A 76 1.28 -6.21 -2.74
CA PHE A 76 1.87 -6.72 -3.97
C PHE A 76 1.13 -7.92 -4.57
N ALA A 77 0.48 -8.75 -3.75
CA ALA A 77 -0.30 -9.87 -4.24
C ALA A 77 -1.66 -9.45 -4.85
N PHE A 78 -2.20 -8.29 -4.43
CA PHE A 78 -3.44 -7.74 -4.97
C PHE A 78 -3.24 -6.79 -6.17
N LYS A 79 -2.01 -6.29 -6.38
CA LYS A 79 -1.68 -5.35 -7.46
C LYS A 79 -1.49 -6.07 -8.78
#